data_AF-A0A3D0P1P9-F1
#
_entry.id   AF-A0A3D0P1P9-F1
#
_cell.length_a   1.000
_cell.length_b   1.000
_cell.length_c   1.000
_cell.angle_alpha   90.00
_cell.angle_beta   90.00
_cell.angle_gamma   90.00
#
_symmetry.space_group_name_H-M   'P 1'
#
loop_
_entity.id
_entity.type
_entity.pdbx_description
1 polymer ?
#
loop_
_entity_poly.entity_id
_entity_poly.type
_entity_poly.pdbx_seq_one_letter_code
_entity_poly.pdbx_strand_id
1 'polypeptide(L)'
;FKTPHALDYQNLVHLIHPEPKLHNIMRGREEELRRRDGFKLTDDRGTMRDALYEIDYCMICHERGKDACSTGLREPDGTAKRNPLGIKTEGCPLDERISEMHMLKKQGDPIGSLAIVTIDNPMCAGTGHRICNDCMKGCIFQKQEPVNIPLAETASLTDVLGLPYGFEIYSLLTRWNPLNARRPHALPYNGKNVMVVGLGPAGYTLSQYLLNEGFGVVGIDGLKIEPLPDEWTGKLGTECPRPVKDISEITEELDERILSGFGGVSEYGITVRWDKNFLTMVQLLLQRRKRFRAYGGVRFGGTLTIEDAWDFGFDHIAIATGAGRPTIVPMKNNLIRGIRQASDFLMALQLTGAFKKDTLSNLQVRLPAVVIGGGLTGIDTATELFAYYPVQVEKMLAKYEDVIAEFGEEATLAKI
;
A
#
# COMPACT_ATOMS: atom_id res chain seq x y z
N PHE A 1 25.66 13.87 -9.74
CA PHE A 1 25.01 14.79 -8.79
C PHE A 1 23.68 15.20 -9.38
N LYS A 2 22.57 14.99 -8.65
CA LYS A 2 21.22 15.39 -9.04
C LYS A 2 21.01 16.82 -8.54
N THR A 3 20.47 17.69 -9.37
CA THR A 3 20.13 19.07 -8.98
C THR A 3 18.61 19.16 -8.88
N PRO A 4 18.04 19.66 -7.77
CA PRO A 4 16.59 19.84 -7.68
C PRO A 4 16.12 20.83 -8.74
N HIS A 5 15.05 20.49 -9.46
CA HIS A 5 14.49 21.36 -10.48
C HIS A 5 13.56 22.41 -9.87
N ALA A 6 13.44 23.57 -10.53
CA ALA A 6 12.41 24.54 -10.18
C ALA A 6 11.03 23.98 -10.50
N LEU A 7 10.03 24.26 -9.64
CA LEU A 7 8.66 23.84 -9.89
C LEU A 7 7.94 24.85 -10.77
N ASP A 8 7.40 24.40 -11.89
CA ASP A 8 6.40 25.11 -12.66
C ASP A 8 5.02 24.48 -12.42
N TYR A 9 4.21 25.12 -11.59
CA TYR A 9 2.87 24.62 -11.22
C TYR A 9 1.89 24.57 -12.41
N GLN A 10 2.17 25.28 -13.50
CA GLN A 10 1.38 25.22 -14.73
C GLN A 10 1.86 24.11 -15.68
N ASN A 11 3.01 23.50 -15.41
CA ASN A 11 3.66 22.51 -16.26
C ASN A 11 4.39 21.42 -15.44
N LEU A 12 3.75 20.93 -14.36
CA LEU A 12 4.31 19.89 -13.48
C LEU A 12 4.49 18.54 -14.18
N VAL A 13 3.71 18.30 -15.23
CA VAL A 13 3.81 17.13 -16.08
C VAL A 13 4.06 17.62 -17.49
N HIS A 14 5.18 17.22 -18.09
CA HIS A 14 5.56 17.65 -19.43
C HIS A 14 4.74 16.92 -20.49
N LEU A 15 3.62 17.53 -20.88
CA LEU A 15 2.72 16.99 -21.89
C LEU A 15 3.08 17.51 -23.29
N ILE A 16 2.88 16.66 -24.29
CA ILE A 16 2.93 16.99 -25.71
C ILE A 16 1.57 16.72 -26.35
N HIS A 17 1.27 17.45 -27.42
CA HIS A 17 0.08 17.26 -28.25
C HIS A 17 0.51 16.60 -29.57
N PRO A 18 0.48 15.25 -29.65
CA PRO A 18 1.03 14.54 -30.80
C PRO A 18 0.19 14.72 -32.07
N GLU A 19 -1.08 15.12 -31.93
CA GLU A 19 -2.01 15.29 -33.03
C GLU A 19 -2.48 16.74 -33.14
N PRO A 20 -1.92 17.54 -34.07
CA PRO A 20 -2.26 18.96 -34.20
C PRO A 20 -3.75 19.23 -34.47
N LYS A 21 -4.45 18.27 -35.11
CA LYS A 21 -5.87 18.37 -35.43
C LYS A 21 -6.78 17.98 -34.25
N LEU A 22 -6.24 17.31 -33.24
CA LEU A 22 -6.97 16.82 -32.05
C LEU A 22 -6.28 17.33 -30.78
N HIS A 23 -6.45 18.63 -30.50
CA HIS A 23 -5.82 19.32 -29.37
C HIS A 23 -6.09 18.68 -27.99
N ASN A 24 -7.17 17.92 -27.85
CA ASN A 24 -7.53 17.22 -26.62
C ASN A 24 -6.69 15.96 -26.35
N ILE A 25 -5.93 15.49 -27.35
CA ILE A 25 -5.01 14.37 -27.17
C ILE A 25 -3.71 14.92 -26.57
N MET A 26 -3.42 14.44 -25.36
CA MET A 26 -2.21 14.76 -24.62
C MET A 26 -1.50 13.46 -24.26
N ARG A 27 -0.17 13.46 -24.35
CA ARG A 27 0.67 12.35 -23.88
C ARG A 27 1.96 12.89 -23.25
N GLY A 28 2.63 12.08 -22.44
CA GLY A 28 4.00 12.38 -22.00
C GLY A 28 4.99 12.34 -23.17
N ARG A 29 6.18 12.91 -22.97
CA ARG A 29 7.27 12.84 -23.96
C ARG A 29 7.72 11.40 -24.19
N GLU A 30 8.22 11.11 -25.39
CA GLU A 30 8.59 9.74 -25.75
C GLU A 30 9.73 9.20 -24.90
N GLU A 31 10.70 10.05 -24.55
CA GLU A 31 11.81 9.74 -23.64
C GLU A 31 11.37 9.46 -22.18
N GLU A 32 10.17 9.89 -21.79
CA GLU A 32 9.61 9.68 -20.44
C GLU A 32 8.66 8.48 -20.39
N LEU A 33 8.33 7.87 -21.54
CA LEU A 33 7.42 6.74 -21.60
C LEU A 33 8.06 5.49 -20.99
N ARG A 34 7.49 5.02 -19.88
CA ARG A 34 7.80 3.71 -19.31
C ARG A 34 6.88 2.65 -19.90
N ARG A 35 7.45 1.66 -20.57
CA ARG A 35 6.72 0.48 -21.04
C ARG A 35 6.56 -0.48 -19.85
N ARG A 36 5.33 -0.90 -19.59
CA ARG A 36 5.01 -1.94 -18.62
C ARG A 36 4.66 -3.21 -19.38
N ASP A 37 5.24 -4.31 -18.96
CA ASP A 37 4.87 -5.65 -19.40
C ASP A 37 4.42 -6.47 -18.19
N GLY A 38 3.24 -7.08 -18.30
CA GLY A 38 2.64 -7.89 -17.25
C GLY A 38 2.46 -7.18 -15.90
N PHE A 39 2.70 -7.95 -14.83
CA PHE A 39 2.28 -7.63 -13.47
C PHE A 39 3.42 -7.67 -12.44
N LYS A 40 4.66 -7.68 -12.92
CA LYS A 40 5.84 -7.51 -12.06
C LYS A 40 5.86 -6.13 -11.44
N LEU A 41 6.56 -6.00 -10.30
CA LEU A 41 6.80 -4.72 -9.66
C LEU A 41 7.49 -3.76 -10.65
N THR A 42 6.87 -2.59 -10.86
CA THR A 42 7.33 -1.59 -11.85
C THR A 42 8.18 -0.47 -11.26
N ASP A 43 8.28 -0.42 -9.93
CA ASP A 43 9.09 0.55 -9.20
C ASP A 43 9.89 -0.17 -8.12
N ASP A 44 11.20 -0.26 -8.32
CA ASP A 44 12.17 -0.92 -7.44
C ASP A 44 12.58 -0.05 -6.23
N ARG A 45 11.93 1.11 -6.04
CA ARG A 45 12.22 2.12 -5.01
C ARG A 45 13.55 2.85 -5.22
N GLY A 46 14.07 2.86 -6.45
CA GLY A 46 15.34 3.52 -6.75
C GLY A 46 16.53 2.90 -6.01
N THR A 47 17.69 3.55 -6.12
CA THR A 47 18.93 3.06 -5.52
C THR A 47 19.17 3.68 -4.14
N MET A 48 20.06 3.07 -3.36
CA MET A 48 20.57 3.67 -2.11
C MET A 48 21.08 5.10 -2.33
N ARG A 49 21.70 5.37 -3.49
CA ARG A 49 22.18 6.72 -3.84
C ARG A 49 21.03 7.71 -3.99
N ASP A 50 19.89 7.28 -4.54
CA ASP A 50 18.72 8.14 -4.70
C ASP A 50 18.13 8.51 -3.34
N ALA A 51 17.99 7.55 -2.43
CA ALA A 51 17.54 7.82 -1.07
C ALA A 51 18.52 8.73 -0.29
N LEU A 52 19.82 8.43 -0.34
CA LEU A 52 20.84 9.23 0.34
C LEU A 52 20.94 10.66 -0.21
N TYR A 53 20.66 10.86 -1.49
CA TYR A 53 20.56 12.18 -2.07
C TYR A 53 19.44 13.00 -1.40
N GLU A 54 18.26 12.42 -1.20
CA GLU A 54 17.13 13.11 -0.56
C GLU A 54 17.42 13.41 0.93
N ILE A 55 18.13 12.50 1.61
CA ILE A 55 18.63 12.71 2.98
C ILE A 55 19.64 13.86 3.04
N ASP A 56 20.59 13.92 2.11
CA ASP A 56 21.60 14.97 2.08
C ASP A 56 21.00 16.34 1.72
N TYR A 57 20.07 16.35 0.77
CA TYR A 57 19.32 17.52 0.34
C TYR A 57 18.41 18.10 1.43
N CYS A 58 17.97 17.27 2.38
CA CYS A 58 17.17 17.70 3.51
C CYS A 58 17.92 18.71 4.39
N MET A 59 17.25 19.82 4.73
CA MET A 59 17.81 20.90 5.55
C MET A 59 17.81 20.62 7.05
N ILE A 60 17.33 19.45 7.48
CA ILE A 60 17.22 19.03 8.89
C ILE A 60 16.55 20.13 9.75
N CYS A 61 15.27 20.41 9.47
CA CYS A 61 14.61 21.63 9.95
C CYS A 61 14.22 21.61 11.44
N HIS A 62 14.20 20.44 12.11
CA HIS A 62 13.79 20.35 13.51
C HIS A 62 14.73 21.12 14.46
N GLU A 63 16.03 21.20 14.18
CA GLU A 63 17.00 21.95 15.00
C GLU A 63 16.64 23.45 15.14
N ARG A 64 15.86 23.97 14.19
CA ARG A 64 15.41 25.38 14.16
C ARG A 64 13.94 25.54 14.57
N GLY A 65 13.29 24.47 15.01
CA GLY A 65 11.86 24.45 15.34
C GLY A 65 10.94 24.71 14.13
N LYS A 66 11.40 24.39 12.91
CA LYS A 66 10.68 24.66 11.66
C LYS A 66 10.38 23.40 10.85
N ASP A 67 10.02 22.32 11.53
CA ASP A 67 9.78 21.02 10.89
C ASP A 67 8.42 20.96 10.17
N ALA A 68 8.28 21.76 9.12
CA ALA A 68 7.04 21.92 8.37
C ALA A 68 6.63 20.66 7.59
N CYS A 69 7.56 19.74 7.31
CA CYS A 69 7.20 18.46 6.70
C CYS A 69 6.48 17.52 7.69
N SER A 70 6.69 17.72 8.99
CA SER A 70 5.93 17.09 10.07
C SER A 70 4.66 17.89 10.38
N THR A 71 4.80 19.16 10.73
CA THR A 71 3.72 19.97 11.36
C THR A 71 2.99 20.94 10.41
N GLY A 72 3.40 20.98 9.15
CA GLY A 72 2.82 21.82 8.11
C GLY A 72 3.38 23.24 8.02
N LEU A 73 3.08 23.92 6.92
CA LEU A 73 3.33 25.36 6.76
C LEU A 73 2.09 26.13 7.21
N ARG A 74 2.30 27.17 8.03
CA ARG A 74 1.21 27.97 8.61
C ARG A 74 1.25 29.42 8.11
N GLU A 75 0.08 30.01 7.92
CA GLU A 75 -0.11 31.45 7.76
C GLU A 75 0.02 32.16 9.12
N PRO A 76 0.17 33.51 9.16
CA PRO A 76 0.28 34.24 10.42
C PRO A 76 -0.91 34.06 11.38
N ASP A 77 -2.08 33.70 10.86
CA ASP A 77 -3.29 33.41 11.62
C ASP A 77 -3.35 31.95 12.16
N GLY A 78 -2.32 31.14 11.89
CA GLY A 78 -2.21 29.75 12.30
C GLY A 78 -2.90 28.75 11.37
N THR A 79 -3.59 29.20 10.31
CA THR A 79 -4.23 28.30 9.35
C THR A 79 -3.19 27.62 8.45
N ALA A 80 -3.52 26.44 7.92
CA ALA A 80 -2.65 25.76 6.98
C ALA A 80 -2.50 26.55 5.68
N LYS A 81 -1.25 26.81 5.29
CA LYS A 81 -0.92 27.44 4.02
C LYS A 81 -1.40 26.57 2.86
N ARG A 82 -1.69 27.21 1.72
CA ARG A 82 -2.01 26.52 0.47
C ARG A 82 -0.93 26.74 -0.57
N ASN A 83 -0.61 25.69 -1.30
CA ASN A 83 0.29 25.79 -2.46
C ASN A 83 -0.43 26.43 -3.66
N PRO A 84 0.26 26.74 -4.77
CA PRO A 84 -0.36 27.34 -5.96
C PRO A 84 -1.48 26.52 -6.62
N LEU A 85 -1.61 25.22 -6.31
CA LEU A 85 -2.72 24.37 -6.75
C LEU A 85 -3.92 24.38 -5.78
N GLY A 86 -3.85 25.19 -4.72
CA GLY A 86 -4.87 25.28 -3.68
C GLY A 86 -4.82 24.12 -2.68
N ILE A 87 -3.80 23.27 -2.68
CA ILE A 87 -3.67 22.12 -1.77
C ILE A 87 -3.11 22.61 -0.43
N LYS A 88 -3.70 22.18 0.68
CA LYS A 88 -3.21 22.49 2.03
C LYS A 88 -1.88 21.78 2.31
N THR A 89 -0.96 22.46 2.99
CA THR A 89 0.36 21.95 3.35
C THR A 89 0.42 21.60 4.85
N GLU A 90 -0.41 20.64 5.28
CA GLU A 90 -0.59 20.27 6.71
C GLU A 90 0.60 19.51 7.31
N GLY A 91 1.51 18.96 6.49
CA GLY A 91 2.60 18.10 6.95
C GLY A 91 2.20 16.62 6.99
N CYS A 92 2.93 15.80 7.74
CA CYS A 92 2.66 14.39 7.89
C CYS A 92 1.40 14.18 8.75
N PRO A 93 0.39 13.42 8.31
CA PRO A 93 -0.81 13.16 9.11
C PRO A 93 -0.55 12.43 10.44
N LEU A 94 0.63 11.82 10.59
CA LEU A 94 1.07 11.12 11.80
C LEU A 94 1.98 11.98 12.68
N ASP A 95 2.23 13.24 12.30
CA ASP A 95 3.21 14.12 12.94
C ASP A 95 4.60 13.46 13.07
N GLU A 96 4.96 12.60 12.10
CA GLU A 96 6.21 11.85 12.12
C GLU A 96 7.43 12.77 12.31
N ARG A 97 8.40 12.31 13.10
CA ARG A 97 9.69 12.98 13.33
C ARG A 97 10.64 12.83 12.14
N ILE A 98 10.22 13.31 10.97
CA ILE A 98 10.91 13.15 9.68
C ILE A 98 12.33 13.71 9.72
N SER A 99 12.48 14.93 10.25
CA SER A 99 13.79 15.57 10.25
C SER A 99 14.79 14.88 11.18
N GLU A 100 14.33 14.28 12.28
CA GLU A 100 15.15 13.49 13.20
C GLU A 100 15.51 12.14 12.59
N MET A 101 14.54 11.47 11.94
CA MET A 101 14.76 10.27 11.15
C MET A 101 15.86 10.49 10.10
N HIS A 102 15.80 11.60 9.36
CA HIS A 102 16.79 11.95 8.34
C HIS A 102 18.16 12.25 8.94
N MET A 103 18.21 12.90 10.11
CA MET A 103 19.47 13.19 10.80
C MET A 103 20.22 11.91 11.16
N LEU A 104 19.54 10.93 11.78
CA LEU A 104 20.15 9.64 12.11
C LEU A 104 20.58 8.87 10.86
N LYS A 105 19.74 8.88 9.81
CA LYS A 105 20.08 8.28 8.53
C LYS A 105 21.34 8.91 7.92
N LYS A 106 21.46 10.24 7.98
CA LYS A 106 22.61 11.01 7.48
C LYS A 106 23.91 10.67 8.24
N GLN A 107 23.80 10.29 9.51
CA GLN A 107 24.93 9.84 10.33
C GLN A 107 25.32 8.37 10.07
N GLY A 108 24.58 7.66 9.21
CA GLY A 108 24.82 6.26 8.91
C GLY A 108 24.18 5.29 9.90
N ASP A 109 23.16 5.71 10.67
CA ASP A 109 22.43 4.86 11.59
C ASP A 109 21.03 4.49 11.05
N PRO A 110 20.90 3.42 10.24
CA PRO A 110 19.62 3.01 9.68
C PRO A 110 18.67 2.44 10.74
N ILE A 111 19.18 1.78 11.80
CA ILE A 111 18.35 1.21 12.86
C ILE A 111 17.78 2.34 13.72
N GLY A 112 18.61 3.32 14.10
CA GLY A 112 18.15 4.53 14.79
C GLY A 112 17.12 5.30 13.97
N SER A 113 17.35 5.43 12.66
CA SER A 113 16.39 6.06 11.74
C SER A 113 15.04 5.34 11.76
N LEU A 114 15.00 4.00 11.61
CA LEU A 114 13.76 3.22 11.70
C LEU A 114 13.15 3.26 13.11
N ALA A 115 13.96 3.30 14.15
CA ALA A 115 13.49 3.44 15.53
C ALA A 115 12.74 4.77 15.71
N ILE A 116 13.16 5.86 15.07
CA ILE A 116 12.40 7.13 15.07
C ILE A 116 11.08 6.99 14.31
N VAL A 117 11.08 6.41 13.10
CA VAL A 117 9.85 6.18 12.31
C VAL A 117 8.80 5.43 13.12
N THR A 118 9.22 4.35 13.78
CA THR A 118 8.30 3.44 14.50
C THR A 118 7.73 4.04 15.78
N ILE A 119 8.18 5.22 16.23
CA ILE A 119 7.53 5.94 17.33
C ILE A 119 6.12 6.37 16.92
N ASP A 120 6.01 6.98 15.73
CA ASP A 120 4.76 7.55 15.24
C ASP A 120 4.06 6.60 14.26
N ASN A 121 4.83 5.78 13.54
CA ASN A 121 4.33 4.88 12.50
C ASN A 121 4.96 3.47 12.60
N PRO A 122 4.55 2.65 13.59
CA PRO A 122 5.02 1.27 13.70
C PRO A 122 4.63 0.39 12.50
N MET A 123 3.67 0.82 11.68
CA MET A 123 3.21 0.14 10.48
C MET A 123 3.78 0.79 9.20
N CYS A 124 4.96 1.40 9.26
CA CYS A 124 5.58 2.14 8.15
C CYS A 124 5.82 1.31 6.87
N ALA A 125 5.81 -0.02 6.97
CA ALA A 125 5.75 -0.89 5.79
C ALA A 125 4.51 -0.61 4.90
N GLY A 126 3.43 -0.08 5.47
CA GLY A 126 2.21 0.33 4.75
C GLY A 126 2.20 1.78 4.26
N THR A 127 3.27 2.56 4.44
CA THR A 127 3.39 3.97 4.02
C THR A 127 4.60 4.16 3.12
N GLY A 128 5.09 5.40 2.98
CA GLY A 128 6.30 5.69 2.21
C GLY A 128 6.12 5.75 0.70
N HIS A 129 7.19 5.40 -0.01
CA HIS A 129 7.36 5.54 -1.45
C HIS A 129 6.19 4.94 -2.21
N ARG A 130 5.61 5.74 -3.10
CA ARG A 130 4.40 5.43 -3.87
C ARG A 130 3.11 5.28 -3.06
N ILE A 131 3.10 5.53 -1.75
CA ILE A 131 1.88 5.50 -0.93
C ILE A 131 1.46 6.89 -0.47
N CYS A 132 2.30 7.58 0.30
CA CYS A 132 1.99 8.88 0.87
C CYS A 132 2.84 9.99 0.24
N ASN A 133 2.39 11.25 0.35
CA ASN A 133 3.16 12.41 -0.13
C ASN A 133 2.87 13.73 0.61
N ASP A 134 2.13 13.71 1.72
CA ASP A 134 1.73 14.95 2.41
C ASP A 134 2.90 15.67 3.08
N CYS A 135 3.86 14.91 3.61
CA CYS A 135 5.12 15.44 4.12
C CYS A 135 5.92 16.21 3.05
N MET A 136 5.90 15.75 1.79
CA MET A 136 6.54 16.46 0.67
C MET A 136 5.85 17.80 0.39
N LYS A 137 4.51 17.85 0.46
CA LYS A 137 3.74 19.09 0.29
C LYS A 137 4.06 20.10 1.39
N GLY A 138 4.29 19.63 2.62
CA GLY A 138 4.70 20.44 3.77
C GLY A 138 6.17 20.88 3.78
N CYS A 139 7.02 20.33 2.90
CA CYS A 139 8.44 20.66 2.85
C CYS A 139 8.67 22.16 2.64
N ILE A 140 9.69 22.75 3.26
CA ILE A 140 10.00 24.19 3.09
C ILE A 140 10.37 24.56 1.63
N PHE A 141 10.79 23.58 0.83
CA PHE A 141 11.07 23.77 -0.59
C PHE A 141 9.77 23.83 -1.40
N GLN A 142 9.26 25.05 -1.59
CA GLN A 142 7.99 25.31 -2.26
C GLN A 142 8.14 25.85 -3.70
N LYS A 143 9.36 26.24 -4.09
CA LYS A 143 9.72 26.79 -5.42
C LYS A 143 10.57 25.83 -6.27
N GLN A 144 11.01 24.74 -5.68
CA GLN A 144 11.83 23.69 -6.29
C GLN A 144 11.34 22.34 -5.77
N GLU A 145 11.79 21.26 -6.39
CA GLU A 145 11.40 19.90 -5.99
C GLU A 145 11.57 19.71 -4.47
N PRO A 146 10.50 19.31 -3.75
CA PRO A 146 10.61 19.03 -2.33
C PRO A 146 11.44 17.78 -2.11
N VAL A 147 11.96 17.61 -0.89
CA VAL A 147 12.61 16.37 -0.48
C VAL A 147 11.62 15.22 -0.67
N ASN A 148 12.03 14.15 -1.36
CA ASN A 148 11.24 12.93 -1.47
C ASN A 148 11.33 12.10 -0.18
N ILE A 149 10.65 12.61 0.86
CA ILE A 149 10.58 12.00 2.20
C ILE A 149 10.00 10.57 2.15
N PRO A 150 8.95 10.25 1.38
CA PRO A 150 8.44 8.89 1.29
C PRO A 150 9.48 7.88 0.80
N LEU A 151 10.33 8.27 -0.17
CA LEU A 151 11.46 7.46 -0.61
C LEU A 151 12.48 7.23 0.51
N ALA A 152 12.82 8.28 1.25
CA ALA A 152 13.74 8.20 2.38
C ALA A 152 13.19 7.32 3.54
N GLU A 153 11.90 7.45 3.88
CA GLU A 153 11.22 6.62 4.89
C GLU A 153 11.28 5.14 4.50
N THR A 154 10.89 4.83 3.25
CA THR A 154 10.96 3.45 2.73
C THR A 154 12.38 2.92 2.73
N ALA A 155 13.37 3.73 2.35
CA ALA A 155 14.78 3.34 2.40
C ALA A 155 15.28 3.08 3.83
N SER A 156 14.79 3.84 4.83
CA SER A 156 15.08 3.55 6.25
C SER A 156 14.53 2.19 6.69
N LEU A 157 13.34 1.82 6.24
CA LEU A 157 12.80 0.48 6.47
C LEU A 157 13.59 -0.59 5.71
N THR A 158 13.77 -0.46 4.40
CA THR A 158 14.38 -1.50 3.56
C THR A 158 15.85 -1.74 3.88
N ASP A 159 16.60 -0.72 4.28
CA ASP A 159 17.99 -0.89 4.69
C ASP A 159 18.10 -1.75 5.97
N VAL A 160 17.15 -1.62 6.91
CA VAL A 160 17.09 -2.49 8.08
C VAL A 160 16.62 -3.89 7.68
N LEU A 161 15.60 -4.00 6.83
CA LEU A 161 15.12 -5.31 6.34
C LEU A 161 16.21 -6.09 5.58
N GLY A 162 17.14 -5.40 4.92
CA GLY A 162 18.29 -6.00 4.23
C GLY A 162 19.41 -6.48 5.16
N LEU A 163 19.35 -6.20 6.46
CA LEU A 163 20.29 -6.76 7.44
C LEU A 163 19.92 -8.21 7.78
N PRO A 164 20.88 -9.04 8.22
CA PRO A 164 20.57 -10.32 8.85
C PRO A 164 19.61 -10.11 10.02
N TYR A 165 18.48 -10.81 10.01
CA TYR A 165 17.39 -10.66 10.97
C TYR A 165 16.72 -9.27 10.95
N GLY A 166 16.77 -8.56 9.81
CA GLY A 166 16.19 -7.23 9.62
C GLY A 166 14.70 -7.15 9.97
N PHE A 167 13.92 -8.15 9.55
CA PHE A 167 12.51 -8.25 9.94
C PHE A 167 12.33 -8.39 11.47
N GLU A 168 13.22 -9.13 12.14
CA GLU A 168 13.16 -9.30 13.59
C GLU A 168 13.48 -7.99 14.33
N ILE A 169 14.41 -7.19 13.81
CA ILE A 169 14.72 -5.84 14.31
C ILE A 169 13.48 -4.94 14.17
N TYR A 170 12.87 -4.91 12.98
CA TYR A 170 11.65 -4.14 12.76
C TYR A 170 10.51 -4.61 13.68
N SER A 171 10.30 -5.94 13.76
CA SER A 171 9.29 -6.55 14.63
C SER A 171 9.49 -6.22 16.11
N LEU A 172 10.75 -6.18 16.56
CA LEU A 172 11.10 -5.76 17.91
C LEU A 172 10.73 -4.29 18.12
N LEU A 173 11.13 -3.38 17.22
CA LEU A 173 10.83 -1.95 17.30
C LEU A 173 9.32 -1.65 17.37
N THR A 174 8.47 -2.49 16.76
CA THR A 174 7.00 -2.33 16.89
C THR A 174 6.45 -2.68 18.27
N ARG A 175 7.18 -3.45 19.10
CA ARG A 175 6.77 -3.93 20.43
C ARG A 175 7.55 -3.30 21.57
N TRP A 176 8.78 -2.94 21.29
CA TRP A 176 9.76 -2.42 22.21
C TRP A 176 10.59 -1.38 21.46
N ASN A 177 10.43 -0.12 21.83
CA ASN A 177 11.18 0.99 21.24
C ASN A 177 11.70 1.89 22.37
N PRO A 178 13.02 1.90 22.62
CA PRO A 178 13.59 2.67 23.74
C PRO A 178 13.48 4.18 23.54
N LEU A 179 13.26 4.65 22.30
CA LEU A 179 13.08 6.07 21.99
C LEU A 179 11.63 6.53 22.20
N ASN A 180 10.67 5.59 22.29
CA ASN A 180 9.29 5.92 22.60
C ASN A 180 9.08 6.04 24.11
N ALA A 181 9.37 7.22 24.67
CA ALA A 181 9.24 7.48 26.10
C ALA A 181 7.80 7.25 26.64
N ARG A 182 6.78 7.47 25.81
CA ARG A 182 5.37 7.29 26.19
C ARG A 182 4.98 5.82 26.26
N ARG A 183 5.47 5.00 25.31
CA ARG A 183 5.17 3.57 25.20
C ARG A 183 6.42 2.80 24.79
N PRO A 184 7.39 2.59 25.70
CA PRO A 184 8.65 1.94 25.35
C PRO A 184 8.50 0.43 25.15
N HIS A 185 7.46 -0.17 25.70
CA HIS A 185 7.11 -1.58 25.51
C HIS A 185 5.60 -1.79 25.52
N ALA A 186 5.15 -2.88 24.88
CA ALA A 186 3.76 -3.33 24.93
C ALA A 186 3.33 -3.69 26.38
N LEU A 187 2.15 -3.24 26.78
CA LEU A 187 1.61 -3.48 28.10
C LEU A 187 1.12 -4.93 28.29
N PRO A 188 1.09 -5.44 29.53
CA PRO A 188 0.41 -6.68 29.87
C PRO A 188 -1.08 -6.62 29.50
N TYR A 189 -1.70 -7.79 29.35
CA TYR A 189 -3.11 -7.83 29.01
C TYR A 189 -3.99 -7.30 30.14
N ASN A 190 -4.91 -6.43 29.77
CA ASN A 190 -5.77 -5.71 30.69
C ASN A 190 -7.13 -6.41 30.94
N GLY A 191 -7.36 -7.59 30.35
CA GLY A 191 -8.62 -8.32 30.48
C GLY A 191 -9.69 -7.94 29.45
N LYS A 192 -9.40 -7.02 28.53
CA LYS A 192 -10.37 -6.50 27.56
C LYS A 192 -10.07 -6.93 26.14
N ASN A 193 -11.11 -7.31 25.39
CA ASN A 193 -11.01 -7.78 24.02
C ASN A 193 -11.75 -6.83 23.07
N VAL A 194 -11.12 -6.52 21.94
CA VAL A 194 -11.67 -5.62 20.91
C VAL A 194 -11.81 -6.38 19.60
N MET A 195 -12.99 -6.30 19.00
CA MET A 195 -13.19 -6.72 17.62
C MET A 195 -12.85 -5.55 16.68
N VAL A 196 -11.96 -5.78 15.72
CA VAL A 196 -11.62 -4.80 14.67
C VAL A 196 -12.22 -5.27 13.36
N VAL A 197 -13.13 -4.50 12.80
CA VAL A 197 -13.88 -4.84 11.58
C VAL A 197 -13.22 -4.17 10.37
N GLY A 198 -12.60 -4.98 9.50
CA GLY A 198 -11.79 -4.55 8.37
C GLY A 198 -10.31 -4.52 8.72
N LEU A 199 -9.48 -5.19 7.93
CA LEU A 199 -8.03 -5.32 8.11
C LEU A 199 -7.24 -4.58 7.03
N GLY A 200 -7.77 -3.44 6.57
CA GLY A 200 -7.04 -2.43 5.82
C GLY A 200 -6.13 -1.56 6.69
N PRO A 201 -5.57 -0.46 6.15
CA PRO A 201 -4.64 0.41 6.86
C PRO A 201 -5.09 0.89 8.23
N ALA A 202 -6.34 1.32 8.35
CA ALA A 202 -6.90 1.71 9.64
C ALA A 202 -6.99 0.53 10.62
N GLY A 203 -7.42 -0.64 10.16
CA GLY A 203 -7.67 -1.81 11.01
C GLY A 203 -6.40 -2.47 11.53
N TYR A 204 -5.43 -2.75 10.66
CA TYR A 204 -4.16 -3.35 11.10
C TYR A 204 -3.37 -2.38 11.99
N THR A 205 -3.45 -1.07 11.73
CA THR A 205 -2.77 -0.04 12.53
C THR A 205 -3.43 0.13 13.89
N LEU A 206 -4.76 0.18 13.95
CA LEU A 206 -5.48 0.18 15.22
C LEU A 206 -5.17 -1.08 16.04
N SER A 207 -5.15 -2.25 15.39
CA SER A 207 -4.80 -3.52 16.03
C SER A 207 -3.41 -3.46 16.68
N GLN A 208 -2.42 -2.93 15.97
CA GLN A 208 -1.07 -2.71 16.48
C GLN A 208 -1.07 -1.86 17.77
N TYR A 209 -1.76 -0.72 17.77
CA TYR A 209 -1.81 0.14 18.96
C TYR A 209 -2.57 -0.52 20.12
N LEU A 210 -3.72 -1.14 19.86
CA LEU A 210 -4.50 -1.85 20.88
C LEU A 210 -3.70 -2.98 21.54
N LEU A 211 -2.95 -3.76 20.75
CA LEU A 211 -2.08 -4.81 21.27
C LEU A 211 -0.96 -4.24 22.15
N ASN A 212 -0.40 -3.08 21.78
CA ASN A 212 0.61 -2.40 22.60
C ASN A 212 0.02 -1.77 23.88
N GLU A 213 -1.27 -1.42 23.89
CA GLU A 213 -2.02 -0.97 25.07
C GLU A 213 -2.56 -2.13 25.94
N GLY A 214 -2.25 -3.38 25.58
CA GLY A 214 -2.60 -4.55 26.39
C GLY A 214 -4.01 -5.10 26.13
N PHE A 215 -4.64 -4.77 25.01
CA PHE A 215 -5.91 -5.39 24.62
C PHE A 215 -5.69 -6.72 23.88
N GLY A 216 -6.67 -7.62 23.98
CA GLY A 216 -6.83 -8.72 23.03
C GLY A 216 -7.54 -8.20 21.79
N VAL A 217 -7.12 -8.63 20.59
CA VAL A 217 -7.67 -8.13 19.35
C VAL A 217 -8.06 -9.28 18.43
N VAL A 218 -9.29 -9.27 17.96
CA VAL A 218 -9.76 -10.13 16.88
C VAL A 218 -10.14 -9.26 15.70
N GLY A 219 -9.33 -9.32 14.65
CA GLY A 219 -9.62 -8.72 13.37
C GLY A 219 -10.52 -9.62 12.53
N ILE A 220 -11.56 -9.05 11.95
CA ILE A 220 -12.38 -9.72 10.94
C ILE A 220 -12.35 -8.95 9.62
N ASP A 221 -12.37 -9.63 8.49
CA ASP A 221 -12.49 -9.01 7.17
C ASP A 221 -13.49 -9.79 6.29
N GLY A 222 -14.19 -9.06 5.43
CA GLY A 222 -15.10 -9.67 4.46
C GLY A 222 -14.37 -10.44 3.37
N LEU A 223 -13.13 -10.08 3.08
CA LEU A 223 -12.27 -10.82 2.15
C LEU A 223 -11.69 -12.05 2.83
N LYS A 224 -11.46 -13.12 2.06
CA LYS A 224 -10.67 -14.26 2.54
C LYS A 224 -9.27 -13.75 2.91
N ILE A 225 -8.77 -14.19 4.06
CA ILE A 225 -7.40 -13.94 4.49
C ILE A 225 -6.65 -15.26 4.43
N GLU A 226 -5.59 -15.31 3.65
CA GLU A 226 -4.73 -16.49 3.58
C GLU A 226 -3.90 -16.62 4.87
N PRO A 227 -3.80 -17.84 5.44
CA PRO A 227 -2.98 -18.07 6.61
C PRO A 227 -1.49 -17.98 6.24
N LEU A 228 -0.70 -17.41 7.14
CA LEU A 228 0.76 -17.48 7.05
C LEU A 228 1.26 -18.82 7.62
N PRO A 229 2.41 -19.33 7.16
CA PRO A 229 3.02 -20.54 7.72
C PRO A 229 3.22 -20.48 9.24
N ASP A 230 2.91 -21.58 9.92
CA ASP A 230 3.05 -21.71 11.38
C ASP A 230 4.48 -21.48 11.86
N GLU A 231 5.47 -21.87 11.05
CA GLU A 231 6.89 -21.64 11.35
C GLU A 231 7.23 -20.15 11.42
N TRP A 232 6.59 -19.32 10.60
CA TRP A 232 6.81 -17.87 10.60
C TRP A 232 6.09 -17.21 11.77
N THR A 233 4.85 -17.63 12.03
CA THR A 233 4.01 -16.97 13.05
C THR A 233 4.25 -17.49 14.47
N GLY A 234 4.88 -18.66 14.63
CA GLY A 234 4.98 -19.34 15.92
C GLY A 234 3.61 -19.86 16.37
N LYS A 235 2.86 -20.49 15.44
CA LYS A 235 1.45 -20.89 15.63
C LYS A 235 0.60 -19.75 16.19
N LEU A 236 0.57 -18.64 15.44
CA LEU A 236 -0.13 -17.41 15.82
C LEU A 236 0.33 -16.84 17.18
N GLY A 237 1.65 -16.81 17.39
CA GLY A 237 2.30 -16.28 18.59
C GLY A 237 2.12 -17.10 19.87
N THR A 238 1.71 -18.37 19.76
CA THR A 238 1.60 -19.28 20.92
C THR A 238 2.92 -19.96 21.26
N GLU A 239 3.80 -20.09 20.27
CA GLU A 239 5.15 -20.62 20.37
C GLU A 239 6.18 -19.57 19.91
N CYS A 240 7.46 -19.81 20.18
CA CYS A 240 8.52 -18.96 19.65
C CYS A 240 8.64 -19.21 18.12
N PRO A 241 8.44 -18.21 17.26
CA PRO A 241 8.55 -18.40 15.82
C PRO A 241 10.00 -18.68 15.40
N ARG A 242 10.17 -19.32 14.24
CA ARG A 242 11.48 -19.37 13.57
C ARG A 242 11.86 -17.94 13.17
N PRO A 243 13.04 -17.44 13.54
CA PRO A 243 13.47 -16.10 13.13
C PRO A 243 13.68 -16.07 11.62
N VAL A 244 13.27 -14.97 10.99
CA VAL A 244 13.52 -14.69 9.58
C VAL A 244 14.92 -14.10 9.47
N LYS A 245 15.86 -14.84 8.88
CA LYS A 245 17.25 -14.39 8.77
C LYS A 245 17.45 -13.47 7.58
N ASP A 246 16.87 -13.82 6.44
CA ASP A 246 16.89 -13.03 5.23
C ASP A 246 15.46 -12.67 4.82
N ILE A 247 15.24 -11.43 4.38
CA ILE A 247 13.90 -10.97 4.01
C ILE A 247 13.32 -11.77 2.84
N SER A 248 14.17 -12.29 1.95
CA SER A 248 13.79 -13.14 0.82
C SER A 248 13.05 -14.42 1.24
N GLU A 249 13.16 -14.86 2.49
CA GLU A 249 12.41 -16.00 3.01
C GLU A 249 10.90 -15.76 3.08
N ILE A 250 10.46 -14.49 3.11
CA ILE A 250 9.05 -14.09 3.24
C ILE A 250 8.59 -13.12 2.15
N THR A 251 9.37 -12.97 1.07
CA THR A 251 9.01 -12.14 -0.08
C THR A 251 9.02 -12.94 -1.38
N GLU A 252 8.11 -12.59 -2.27
CA GLU A 252 7.94 -13.22 -3.58
C GLU A 252 7.88 -12.16 -4.68
N GLU A 253 8.16 -12.55 -5.92
CA GLU A 253 7.87 -11.68 -7.07
C GLU A 253 6.38 -11.34 -7.11
N LEU A 254 6.06 -10.09 -7.42
CA LEU A 254 4.71 -9.56 -7.18
C LEU A 254 3.62 -10.25 -8.01
N ASP A 255 3.95 -10.72 -9.21
CA ASP A 255 3.07 -11.47 -10.09
C ASP A 255 2.87 -12.92 -9.64
N GLU A 256 3.82 -13.49 -8.88
CA GLU A 256 3.78 -14.85 -8.37
C GLU A 256 3.21 -14.94 -6.94
N ARG A 257 3.37 -13.89 -6.13
CA ARG A 257 2.94 -13.80 -4.72
C ARG A 257 1.49 -14.24 -4.51
N ILE A 258 1.24 -15.04 -3.48
CA ILE A 258 -0.13 -15.39 -3.07
C ILE A 258 -0.92 -14.13 -2.68
N LEU A 259 -2.13 -14.00 -3.22
CA LEU A 259 -3.04 -12.91 -2.89
C LEU A 259 -3.61 -13.16 -1.50
N SER A 260 -3.04 -12.50 -0.49
CA SER A 260 -3.34 -12.77 0.92
C SER A 260 -4.75 -12.31 1.30
N GLY A 261 -5.26 -11.25 0.67
CA GLY A 261 -6.51 -10.58 1.06
C GLY A 261 -6.42 -9.75 2.34
N PHE A 262 -5.34 -9.89 3.12
CA PHE A 262 -4.99 -8.97 4.20
C PHE A 262 -4.48 -7.62 3.66
N GLY A 263 -4.88 -6.50 4.26
CA GLY A 263 -4.41 -5.16 3.89
C GLY A 263 -5.44 -4.29 3.17
N GLY A 264 -6.64 -4.80 2.89
CA GLY A 264 -7.73 -4.03 2.30
C GLY A 264 -7.33 -3.42 0.95
N VAL A 265 -7.60 -2.12 0.76
CA VAL A 265 -7.29 -1.43 -0.51
C VAL A 265 -5.81 -1.49 -0.91
N SER A 266 -4.90 -1.67 0.05
CA SER A 266 -3.48 -1.87 -0.26
C SER A 266 -3.23 -3.19 -1.01
N GLU A 267 -4.05 -4.23 -0.76
CA GLU A 267 -3.95 -5.53 -1.43
C GLU A 267 -4.72 -5.54 -2.75
N TYR A 268 -6.00 -5.11 -2.74
CA TYR A 268 -6.90 -5.25 -3.90
C TYR A 268 -7.01 -4.01 -4.79
N GLY A 269 -6.53 -2.86 -4.33
CA GLY A 269 -6.68 -1.57 -5.01
C GLY A 269 -5.37 -1.04 -5.58
N ILE A 270 -4.33 -0.98 -4.75
CA ILE A 270 -3.00 -0.53 -5.18
C ILE A 270 -2.39 -1.59 -6.11
N THR A 271 -1.81 -1.13 -7.21
CA THR A 271 -1.30 -1.93 -8.32
C THR A 271 0.19 -2.21 -8.18
N VAL A 272 0.83 -2.68 -9.26
CA VAL A 272 2.25 -3.04 -9.36
C VAL A 272 3.24 -1.87 -9.21
N ARG A 273 2.74 -0.68 -8.86
CA ARG A 273 3.55 0.48 -8.50
C ARG A 273 4.02 0.46 -7.04
N TRP A 274 3.58 -0.52 -6.25
CA TRP A 274 3.96 -0.67 -4.85
C TRP A 274 4.15 -2.14 -4.49
N ASP A 275 5.12 -2.42 -3.64
CA ASP A 275 5.50 -3.79 -3.27
C ASP A 275 4.60 -4.34 -2.16
N LYS A 276 3.70 -5.25 -2.55
CA LYS A 276 2.73 -5.87 -1.65
C LYS A 276 3.36 -6.87 -0.68
N ASN A 277 4.64 -7.21 -0.83
CA ASN A 277 5.34 -8.01 0.18
C ASN A 277 5.34 -7.33 1.55
N PHE A 278 5.28 -5.99 1.60
CA PHE A 278 5.12 -5.26 2.85
C PHE A 278 3.83 -5.63 3.61
N LEU A 279 2.75 -6.03 2.93
CA LEU A 279 1.54 -6.50 3.59
C LEU A 279 1.74 -7.86 4.26
N THR A 280 2.53 -8.74 3.66
CA THR A 280 2.94 -10.01 4.29
C THR A 280 3.68 -9.73 5.60
N MET A 281 4.58 -8.74 5.60
CA MET A 281 5.31 -8.32 6.80
C MET A 281 4.37 -7.75 7.86
N VAL A 282 3.45 -6.86 7.50
CA VAL A 282 2.46 -6.29 8.44
C VAL A 282 1.57 -7.39 9.04
N GLN A 283 1.09 -8.32 8.21
CA GLN A 283 0.31 -9.47 8.67
C GLN A 283 1.13 -10.31 9.66
N LEU A 284 2.39 -10.60 9.34
CA LEU A 284 3.29 -11.39 10.19
C LEU A 284 3.60 -10.69 11.53
N LEU A 285 3.80 -9.37 11.51
CA LEU A 285 4.01 -8.56 12.72
C LEU A 285 2.87 -8.72 13.72
N LEU A 286 1.63 -8.73 13.23
CA LEU A 286 0.44 -8.87 14.05
C LEU A 286 0.19 -10.33 14.43
N GLN A 287 0.29 -11.28 13.49
CA GLN A 287 0.00 -12.70 13.76
C GLN A 287 1.01 -13.36 14.71
N ARG A 288 2.22 -12.82 14.86
CA ARG A 288 3.17 -13.22 15.91
C ARG A 288 2.76 -12.77 17.32
N ARG A 289 1.73 -11.92 17.46
CA ARG A 289 1.22 -11.49 18.77
C ARG A 289 0.25 -12.53 19.30
N LYS A 290 0.58 -13.14 20.45
CA LYS A 290 -0.24 -14.16 21.13
C LYS A 290 -1.74 -13.83 21.25
N ARG A 291 -2.09 -12.55 21.34
CA ARG A 291 -3.45 -12.05 21.56
C ARG A 291 -4.09 -11.39 20.34
N PHE A 292 -3.52 -11.60 19.16
CA PHE A 292 -4.11 -11.18 17.90
C PHE A 292 -4.63 -12.39 17.11
N ARG A 293 -5.83 -12.29 16.56
CA ARG A 293 -6.35 -13.25 15.57
C ARG A 293 -6.95 -12.48 14.41
N ALA A 294 -6.80 -13.02 13.19
CA ALA A 294 -7.40 -12.47 11.98
C ALA A 294 -8.26 -13.54 11.32
N TYR A 295 -9.51 -13.21 11.00
CA TYR A 295 -10.44 -14.08 10.31
C TYR A 295 -10.97 -13.40 9.05
N GLY A 296 -10.71 -13.99 7.89
CA GLY A 296 -11.28 -13.53 6.63
C GLY A 296 -12.59 -14.24 6.28
N GLY A 297 -13.31 -13.72 5.29
CA GLY A 297 -14.61 -14.24 4.83
C GLY A 297 -15.75 -13.97 5.81
N VAL A 298 -15.58 -13.04 6.74
CA VAL A 298 -16.56 -12.71 7.78
C VAL A 298 -17.14 -11.33 7.48
N ARG A 299 -18.39 -11.30 7.00
CA ARG A 299 -19.10 -10.05 6.75
C ARG A 299 -19.79 -9.56 8.02
N PHE A 300 -19.29 -8.47 8.59
CA PHE A 300 -19.94 -7.80 9.71
C PHE A 300 -21.29 -7.19 9.31
N GLY A 301 -22.31 -7.41 10.13
CA GLY A 301 -23.71 -7.11 9.82
C GLY A 301 -24.39 -8.13 8.90
N GLY A 302 -23.74 -9.27 8.62
CA GLY A 302 -24.29 -10.37 7.82
C GLY A 302 -23.97 -11.73 8.45
N THR A 303 -22.75 -12.22 8.25
CA THR A 303 -22.26 -13.48 8.83
C THR A 303 -22.08 -13.39 10.34
N LEU A 304 -21.73 -12.20 10.84
CA LEU A 304 -21.54 -11.89 12.25
C LEU A 304 -22.20 -10.55 12.54
N THR A 305 -23.09 -10.49 13.53
CA THR A 305 -23.80 -9.27 13.91
C THR A 305 -23.15 -8.57 15.11
N ILE A 306 -23.69 -7.40 15.49
CA ILE A 306 -23.25 -6.68 16.68
C ILE A 306 -23.55 -7.49 17.95
N GLU A 307 -24.72 -8.14 17.99
CA GLU A 307 -25.18 -8.98 19.09
C GLU A 307 -24.27 -10.20 19.25
N ASP A 308 -23.92 -10.89 18.16
CA ASP A 308 -22.97 -12.01 18.19
C ASP A 308 -21.62 -11.59 18.81
N ALA A 309 -21.12 -10.40 18.45
CA ALA A 309 -19.87 -9.90 19.01
C ALA A 309 -19.98 -9.66 20.53
N TRP A 310 -21.11 -9.16 21.02
CA TRP A 310 -21.32 -9.02 22.47
C TRP A 310 -21.45 -10.37 23.17
N ASP A 311 -22.14 -11.33 22.56
CA ASP A 311 -22.29 -12.69 23.10
C ASP A 311 -20.97 -13.46 23.15
N PHE A 312 -20.06 -13.21 22.21
CA PHE A 312 -18.67 -13.73 22.27
C PHE A 312 -17.81 -13.05 23.33
N GLY A 313 -18.31 -12.02 24.01
CA GLY A 313 -17.63 -11.36 25.12
C GLY A 313 -16.60 -10.30 24.69
N PHE A 314 -16.77 -9.68 23.52
CA PHE A 314 -15.99 -8.50 23.16
C PHE A 314 -16.46 -7.28 23.96
N ASP A 315 -15.52 -6.43 24.36
CA ASP A 315 -15.84 -5.21 25.11
C ASP A 315 -16.07 -4.00 24.19
N HIS A 316 -15.45 -4.02 23.02
CA HIS A 316 -15.55 -2.96 22.02
C HIS A 316 -15.54 -3.51 20.59
N ILE A 317 -16.19 -2.78 19.70
CA ILE A 317 -16.16 -3.02 18.25
C ILE A 317 -15.62 -1.75 17.59
N ALA A 318 -14.53 -1.88 16.84
CA ALA A 318 -13.95 -0.82 16.04
C ALA A 318 -14.27 -1.04 14.56
N ILE A 319 -14.99 -0.10 13.95
CA ILE A 319 -15.37 -0.19 12.53
C ILE A 319 -14.31 0.49 11.68
N ALA A 320 -13.55 -0.31 10.93
CA ALA A 320 -12.49 0.10 10.01
C ALA A 320 -12.72 -0.46 8.59
N THR A 321 -13.99 -0.56 8.17
CA THR A 321 -14.43 -1.19 6.90
C THR A 321 -14.09 -0.39 5.64
N GLY A 322 -13.53 0.81 5.79
CA GLY A 322 -13.22 1.72 4.68
C GLY A 322 -14.47 2.19 3.92
N ALA A 323 -14.24 2.71 2.71
CA ALA A 323 -15.28 3.25 1.82
C ALA A 323 -15.45 2.34 0.60
N GLY A 324 -15.92 1.11 0.81
CA GLY A 324 -16.08 0.11 -0.27
C GLY A 324 -17.27 0.35 -1.20
N ARG A 325 -18.10 1.38 -0.95
CA ARG A 325 -19.24 1.69 -1.82
C ARG A 325 -18.73 2.40 -3.10
N PRO A 326 -18.97 1.84 -4.29
CA PRO A 326 -18.47 2.45 -5.51
C PRO A 326 -19.22 3.74 -5.85
N THR A 327 -18.50 4.68 -6.45
CA THR A 327 -19.09 5.90 -7.02
C THR A 327 -19.72 5.57 -8.36
N ILE A 328 -21.05 5.62 -8.43
CA ILE A 328 -21.79 5.38 -9.68
C ILE A 328 -21.87 6.68 -10.46
N VAL A 329 -21.35 6.69 -11.70
CA VAL A 329 -21.53 7.81 -12.62
C VAL A 329 -23.00 7.83 -13.06
N PRO A 330 -23.72 8.96 -12.87
CA PRO A 330 -25.13 9.08 -13.26
C PRO A 330 -25.23 9.19 -14.79
N MET A 331 -25.25 8.04 -15.46
CA MET A 331 -25.42 7.94 -16.91
C MET A 331 -26.49 6.91 -17.26
N LYS A 332 -27.20 7.16 -18.37
CA LYS A 332 -28.14 6.18 -18.92
C LYS A 332 -27.39 4.89 -19.26
N ASN A 333 -28.02 3.74 -19.01
CA ASN A 333 -27.48 2.43 -19.37
C ASN A 333 -26.16 2.05 -18.66
N ASN A 334 -25.90 2.55 -17.45
CA ASN A 334 -24.65 2.29 -16.69
C ASN A 334 -24.36 0.82 -16.30
N LEU A 335 -25.28 -0.12 -16.59
CA LEU A 335 -25.13 -1.56 -16.35
C LEU A 335 -25.13 -2.40 -17.64
N ILE A 336 -25.05 -1.77 -18.83
CA ILE A 336 -24.94 -2.54 -20.08
C ILE A 336 -23.61 -3.31 -20.14
N ARG A 337 -23.60 -4.40 -20.91
CA ARG A 337 -22.40 -5.21 -21.13
C ARG A 337 -21.26 -4.34 -21.65
N GLY A 338 -20.10 -4.45 -21.00
CA GLY A 338 -18.90 -3.67 -21.32
C GLY A 338 -18.68 -2.45 -20.43
N ILE A 339 -19.69 -1.98 -19.69
CA ILE A 339 -19.51 -0.95 -18.65
C ILE A 339 -19.19 -1.65 -17.32
N ARG A 340 -18.11 -1.21 -16.67
CA ARG A 340 -17.69 -1.69 -15.34
C ARG A 340 -17.23 -0.51 -14.50
N GLN A 341 -17.43 -0.60 -13.19
CA GLN A 341 -16.86 0.35 -12.25
C GLN A 341 -15.37 0.04 -12.06
N ALA A 342 -14.57 1.09 -11.87
CA ALA A 342 -13.13 0.96 -11.72
C ALA A 342 -12.75 0.13 -10.48
N SER A 343 -13.48 0.30 -9.37
CA SER A 343 -13.33 -0.52 -8.16
C SER A 343 -13.56 -2.00 -8.45
N ASP A 344 -14.64 -2.33 -9.17
CA ASP A 344 -15.00 -3.71 -9.48
C ASP A 344 -13.97 -4.35 -10.42
N PHE A 345 -13.48 -3.58 -11.40
CA PHE A 345 -12.44 -4.02 -12.31
C PHE A 345 -11.13 -4.31 -11.56
N LEU A 346 -10.65 -3.37 -10.76
CA LEU A 346 -9.40 -3.53 -10.00
C LEU A 346 -9.50 -4.65 -8.98
N MET A 347 -10.61 -4.72 -8.22
CA MET A 347 -10.84 -5.81 -7.27
C MET A 347 -10.91 -7.16 -7.98
N ALA A 348 -11.67 -7.27 -9.07
CA ALA A 348 -11.74 -8.53 -9.82
C ALA A 348 -10.36 -8.93 -10.35
N LEU A 349 -9.59 -8.00 -10.92
CA LEU A 349 -8.27 -8.31 -11.45
C LEU A 349 -7.26 -8.70 -10.36
N GLN A 350 -7.15 -7.87 -9.32
CA GLN A 350 -6.12 -7.97 -8.29
C GLN A 350 -6.44 -9.05 -7.26
N LEU A 351 -7.70 -9.20 -6.82
CA LEU A 351 -8.07 -10.14 -5.75
C LEU A 351 -8.31 -11.56 -6.28
N THR A 352 -8.88 -11.72 -7.47
CA THR A 352 -9.06 -13.06 -8.06
C THR A 352 -7.80 -13.58 -8.76
N GLY A 353 -6.81 -12.70 -8.91
CA GLY A 353 -5.56 -12.98 -9.60
C GLY A 353 -5.74 -13.23 -11.08
N ALA A 354 -6.75 -12.66 -11.74
CA ALA A 354 -7.10 -12.99 -13.13
C ALA A 354 -5.93 -12.85 -14.13
N PHE A 355 -4.93 -12.04 -13.78
CA PHE A 355 -3.66 -11.87 -14.50
C PHE A 355 -2.67 -13.04 -14.36
N LYS A 356 -2.80 -13.87 -13.33
CA LYS A 356 -1.94 -15.04 -13.14
C LYS A 356 -2.25 -16.11 -14.18
N LYS A 357 -1.23 -16.83 -14.64
CA LYS A 357 -1.37 -17.85 -15.70
C LYS A 357 -2.10 -19.10 -15.20
N ASP A 358 -1.87 -19.47 -13.95
CA ASP A 358 -2.39 -20.68 -13.29
C ASP A 358 -3.81 -20.52 -12.71
N THR A 359 -4.37 -19.30 -12.69
CA THR A 359 -5.74 -19.10 -12.22
C THR A 359 -6.79 -19.39 -13.30
N LEU A 360 -7.90 -20.01 -12.87
CA LEU A 360 -9.12 -20.15 -13.67
C LEU A 360 -9.92 -18.85 -13.80
N SER A 361 -9.64 -17.86 -12.93
CA SER A 361 -10.30 -16.56 -12.99
C SER A 361 -10.00 -15.85 -14.31
N ASN A 362 -11.06 -15.37 -14.97
CA ASN A 362 -10.95 -14.59 -16.19
C ASN A 362 -11.84 -13.35 -16.10
N LEU A 363 -11.26 -12.18 -16.40
CA LEU A 363 -11.94 -10.90 -16.37
C LEU A 363 -12.12 -10.39 -17.80
N GLN A 364 -13.22 -10.71 -18.46
CA GLN A 364 -13.35 -10.33 -19.86
C GLN A 364 -13.29 -8.81 -20.09
N VAL A 365 -12.30 -8.38 -20.88
CA VAL A 365 -12.08 -7.03 -21.40
C VAL A 365 -11.89 -7.06 -22.92
N ARG A 366 -12.26 -5.96 -23.58
CA ARG A 366 -12.07 -5.74 -25.01
C ARG A 366 -11.53 -4.34 -25.26
N LEU A 367 -10.56 -4.23 -26.15
CA LEU A 367 -10.05 -2.95 -26.64
C LEU A 367 -10.68 -2.60 -28.01
N PRO A 368 -10.85 -1.32 -28.35
CA PRO A 368 -10.52 -0.14 -27.53
C PRO A 368 -11.44 0.03 -26.32
N ALA A 369 -10.94 0.68 -25.27
CA ALA A 369 -11.67 0.93 -24.04
C ALA A 369 -11.45 2.37 -23.56
N VAL A 370 -12.40 2.88 -22.76
CA VAL A 370 -12.38 4.25 -22.22
C VAL A 370 -12.46 4.19 -20.70
N VAL A 371 -11.54 4.87 -20.02
CA VAL A 371 -11.53 5.01 -18.56
C VAL A 371 -11.95 6.43 -18.20
N ILE A 372 -12.99 6.55 -17.37
CA ILE A 372 -13.53 7.83 -16.92
C ILE A 372 -13.08 8.10 -15.49
N GLY A 373 -12.13 9.01 -15.31
CA GLY A 373 -11.64 9.46 -14.00
C GLY A 373 -10.16 9.84 -14.03
N GLY A 374 -9.82 10.95 -13.34
CA GLY A 374 -8.44 11.47 -13.27
C GLY A 374 -7.73 11.24 -11.93
N GLY A 375 -8.35 10.52 -11.00
CA GLY A 375 -7.71 10.13 -9.73
C GLY A 375 -6.84 8.88 -9.88
N LEU A 376 -6.18 8.47 -8.79
CA LEU A 376 -5.33 7.27 -8.77
C LEU A 376 -6.07 6.02 -9.27
N THR A 377 -7.33 5.81 -8.87
CA THR A 377 -8.15 4.69 -9.34
C THR A 377 -8.31 4.67 -10.87
N GLY A 378 -8.44 5.83 -11.51
CA GLY A 378 -8.54 5.94 -12.97
C GLY A 378 -7.20 5.61 -13.65
N ILE A 379 -6.10 6.12 -13.11
CA ILE A 379 -4.73 5.83 -13.59
C ILE A 379 -4.41 4.34 -13.46
N ASP A 380 -4.65 3.77 -12.28
CA ASP A 380 -4.46 2.35 -11.99
C ASP A 380 -5.32 1.50 -12.95
N THR A 381 -6.60 1.82 -13.13
CA THR A 381 -7.48 1.13 -14.09
C THR A 381 -6.94 1.19 -15.52
N ALA A 382 -6.48 2.36 -15.97
CA ALA A 382 -5.98 2.54 -17.34
C ALA A 382 -4.70 1.72 -17.60
N THR A 383 -3.76 1.74 -16.65
CA THR A 383 -2.49 0.98 -16.79
C THR A 383 -2.68 -0.52 -16.66
N GLU A 384 -3.54 -0.96 -15.73
CA GLU A 384 -3.88 -2.38 -15.54
C GLU A 384 -4.62 -2.95 -16.74
N LEU A 385 -5.59 -2.22 -17.30
CA LEU A 385 -6.34 -2.65 -18.48
C LEU A 385 -5.43 -2.91 -19.68
N PHE A 386 -4.45 -2.02 -19.90
CA PHE A 386 -3.51 -2.15 -21.00
C PHE A 386 -2.55 -3.33 -20.81
N ALA A 387 -2.06 -3.55 -19.58
CA ALA A 387 -1.20 -4.68 -19.26
C ALA A 387 -1.93 -6.04 -19.26
N TYR A 388 -3.21 -6.06 -18.87
CA TYR A 388 -3.99 -7.28 -18.76
C TYR A 388 -4.48 -7.82 -20.10
N TYR A 389 -4.79 -6.96 -21.07
CA TYR A 389 -5.38 -7.40 -22.34
C TYR A 389 -4.54 -8.45 -23.08
N PRO A 390 -3.20 -8.29 -23.25
CA PRO A 390 -2.35 -9.33 -23.82
C PRO A 390 -2.40 -10.64 -23.02
N VAL A 391 -2.31 -10.57 -21.69
CA VAL A 391 -2.37 -11.73 -20.79
C VAL A 391 -3.68 -12.49 -20.95
N GLN A 392 -4.80 -11.79 -21.08
CA GLN A 392 -6.10 -12.42 -21.35
C GLN A 392 -6.09 -13.18 -22.68
N VAL A 393 -5.55 -12.57 -23.74
CA VAL A 393 -5.47 -13.20 -25.07
C VAL A 393 -4.57 -14.43 -25.03
N GLU A 394 -3.40 -14.35 -24.40
CA GLU A 394 -2.47 -15.48 -24.24
C GLU A 394 -3.10 -16.62 -23.45
N LYS A 395 -3.77 -16.34 -22.32
CA LYS A 395 -4.48 -17.35 -21.52
C LYS A 395 -5.60 -18.03 -22.32
N MET A 396 -6.33 -17.25 -23.10
CA MET A 396 -7.41 -17.77 -23.93
C MET A 396 -6.88 -18.64 -25.08
N LEU A 397 -5.78 -18.21 -25.71
CA LEU A 397 -5.12 -18.97 -26.76
C LEU A 397 -4.56 -20.29 -26.24
N ALA A 398 -3.80 -20.27 -25.13
CA ALA A 398 -3.25 -21.49 -24.54
C ALA A 398 -4.36 -22.50 -24.19
N LYS A 399 -5.44 -22.03 -23.55
CA LYS A 399 -6.59 -22.90 -23.24
C LYS A 399 -7.28 -23.42 -24.49
N TYR A 400 -7.39 -22.62 -25.54
CA TYR A 400 -7.96 -23.05 -26.82
C TYR A 400 -7.10 -24.14 -27.47
N GLU A 401 -5.78 -23.98 -27.47
CA GLU A 401 -4.82 -24.96 -27.99
C GLU A 401 -4.89 -26.28 -27.19
N ASP A 402 -4.94 -26.22 -25.86
CA ASP A 402 -5.10 -27.39 -25.00
C ASP A 402 -6.39 -28.16 -25.30
N VAL A 403 -7.51 -27.44 -25.44
CA VAL A 403 -8.82 -28.04 -25.73
C VAL A 403 -8.85 -28.64 -27.14
N ILE A 404 -8.25 -27.99 -28.14
CA ILE A 404 -8.14 -28.56 -29.49
C ILE A 404 -7.29 -29.82 -29.50
N ALA A 405 -6.18 -29.83 -28.77
CA ALA A 405 -5.31 -30.99 -28.68
C ALA A 405 -6.05 -32.21 -28.08
N GLU A 406 -6.97 -31.98 -27.15
CA GLU A 406 -7.73 -33.05 -26.49
C GLU A 406 -8.98 -33.48 -27.26
N PHE A 407 -9.77 -32.55 -27.80
CA PHE A 407 -11.10 -32.82 -28.35
C PHE A 407 -11.20 -32.67 -29.88
N GLY A 408 -10.18 -32.11 -30.53
CA GLY A 408 -10.20 -31.76 -31.95
C GLY A 408 -10.93 -30.44 -32.22
N GLU A 409 -10.57 -29.79 -33.34
CA GLU A 409 -11.05 -28.45 -33.69
C GLU A 409 -12.57 -28.42 -33.96
N GLU A 410 -13.10 -29.39 -34.71
CA GLU A 410 -14.54 -29.43 -35.04
C GLU A 410 -15.43 -29.55 -33.80
N ALA A 411 -15.06 -30.41 -32.84
CA ALA A 411 -15.83 -30.57 -31.60
C ALA A 411 -15.71 -29.33 -30.70
N THR A 412 -14.54 -28.67 -30.69
CA THR A 412 -14.28 -27.47 -29.90
C THR A 412 -15.04 -26.24 -30.41
N LEU A 413 -15.17 -26.12 -31.74
CA LEU A 413 -15.86 -25.00 -32.40
C LEU A 413 -17.36 -25.25 -32.63
N ALA A 414 -17.85 -26.46 -32.35
CA ALA A 414 -19.26 -26.78 -32.45
C ALA A 414 -20.06 -25.85 -31.53
N LYS A 415 -20.94 -25.05 -32.12
CA LYS A 415 -21.87 -24.21 -31.34
C LYS A 415 -22.84 -25.12 -30.59
N ILE A 416 -22.94 -24.92 -29.27
CA ILE A 416 -24.04 -25.43 -28.44
C ILE A 416 -25.34 -24.75 -28.85
#